data_AF-A0A8T4T936-F1
#
_entry.id   AF-A0A8T4T936-F1
#
_cell.length_a   1.000
_cell.length_b   1.000
_cell.length_c   1.000
_cell.angle_alpha   90.00
_cell.angle_beta   90.00
_cell.angle_gamma   90.00
#
_symmetry.space_group_name_H-M   'P 1'
#
loop_
_entity.id
_entity.type
_entity.pdbx_description
1 polymer ?
#
loop_
_entity_poly.entity_id
_entity_poly.type
_entity_poly.pdbx_seq_one_letter_code
_entity_poly.pdbx_strand_id
1 'polypeptide(L)'
;MSFKERYLRNKQLLLEDSNFNPNNREVVKKFFEFEEYKLKRKEGLSEVDERSYKTLSSYITRIKNLNQWLNNKTWADLTEEDIKKLIDDMEDGIIKTKYGKKIEDRSGYHQMLAGKFFGLVKKNHIAQQIIEDFSIKGREFNKQVRFIEEEQFRKIVNCSITPEQKCILWLCFDVSENISTILSLEKKDFVREIDPDTGEPEYLVILSKEKLKRSRTPRSEITNYKETVEYLDIVLANLKPTYKQVSNKYIRGRKLSEYYNEDRLFKFGMKAADKFLRRAVELSGVRCMPGGERVTFKDLRSSCACNLLKKGWSIDEINARLGHTPASRVITRYVTYLSLDRRKPKAKVYQSNLRKLETDLEKQKELNKLQLLRFENLKKEQDQMRDELKLFMGKSKTELLEMLKDVGKLEEK
;
A
#
# COMPACT_ATOMS: atom_id res chain seq x y z
N MET A 1 17.91 21.61 -18.42
CA MET A 1 18.00 20.60 -19.49
C MET A 1 16.90 19.59 -19.30
N SER A 2 15.97 19.53 -20.26
CA SER A 2 14.85 18.59 -20.27
C SER A 2 15.32 17.15 -20.51
N PHE A 3 14.46 16.16 -20.28
CA PHE A 3 14.77 14.78 -20.65
C PHE A 3 14.84 14.61 -22.17
N LYS A 4 14.04 15.35 -22.95
CA LYS A 4 14.12 15.38 -24.42
C LYS A 4 15.51 15.78 -24.90
N GLU A 5 16.01 16.94 -24.47
CA GLU A 5 17.34 17.44 -24.85
C GLU A 5 18.45 16.47 -24.47
N ARG A 6 18.41 15.96 -23.23
CA ARG A 6 19.41 15.00 -22.74
C ARG A 6 19.38 13.71 -23.55
N TYR A 7 18.20 13.21 -23.87
CA TYR A 7 18.03 12.00 -24.66
C TYR A 7 18.60 12.19 -26.06
N LEU A 8 18.18 13.23 -26.79
CA LEU A 8 18.60 13.50 -28.16
C LEU A 8 20.13 13.64 -28.25
N ARG A 9 20.72 14.46 -27.36
CA ARG A 9 22.17 14.61 -27.29
C ARG A 9 22.89 13.28 -27.04
N ASN A 10 22.42 12.49 -26.07
CA ASN A 10 23.09 11.23 -25.73
C ASN A 10 22.86 10.12 -26.76
N LYS A 11 21.72 10.13 -27.47
CA LYS A 11 21.43 9.23 -28.59
C LYS A 11 22.41 9.52 -29.72
N GLN A 12 22.56 10.78 -30.09
CA GLN A 12 23.51 11.22 -31.11
C GLN A 12 24.94 10.80 -30.75
N LEU A 13 25.40 11.14 -29.54
CA LEU A 13 26.73 10.76 -29.06
C LEU A 13 26.96 9.24 -29.09
N LEU A 14 25.95 8.43 -28.80
CA LEU A 14 26.06 6.96 -28.86
C LEU A 14 26.14 6.45 -30.31
N LEU A 15 25.39 7.06 -31.24
CA LEU A 15 25.36 6.66 -32.65
C LEU A 15 26.57 7.15 -33.44
N GLU A 16 27.26 8.18 -32.96
CA GLU A 16 28.47 8.73 -33.58
C GLU A 16 29.76 8.15 -32.97
N ASP A 17 29.69 7.47 -31.82
CA ASP A 17 30.84 6.90 -31.12
C ASP A 17 31.58 5.87 -31.98
N SER A 18 32.78 6.22 -32.46
CA SER A 18 33.61 5.38 -33.33
C SER A 18 34.15 4.14 -32.62
N ASN A 19 34.21 4.14 -31.29
CA ASN A 19 34.61 2.97 -30.50
C ASN A 19 33.47 1.94 -30.39
N PHE A 20 32.25 2.31 -30.74
CA PHE A 20 31.10 1.42 -30.73
C PHE A 20 31.01 0.66 -32.05
N ASN A 21 30.91 -0.66 -31.98
CA ASN A 21 30.85 -1.54 -33.15
C ASN A 21 29.79 -1.05 -34.15
N PRO A 22 30.14 -0.82 -35.43
CA PRO A 22 29.24 -0.21 -36.41
C PRO A 22 27.96 -1.02 -36.65
N ASN A 23 28.05 -2.35 -36.64
CA ASN A 23 26.88 -3.23 -36.77
C ASN A 23 25.96 -3.09 -35.57
N ASN A 24 26.52 -2.98 -34.35
CA ASN A 24 25.73 -2.74 -33.15
C ASN A 24 25.07 -1.35 -33.17
N ARG A 25 25.74 -0.31 -33.69
CA ARG A 25 25.15 1.05 -33.82
C ARG A 25 23.89 1.04 -34.67
N GLU A 26 23.87 0.28 -35.76
CA GLU A 26 22.69 0.15 -36.62
C GLU A 26 21.53 -0.56 -35.90
N VAL A 27 21.82 -1.59 -35.09
CA VAL A 27 20.83 -2.24 -34.24
C VAL A 27 20.27 -1.26 -33.20
N VAL A 28 21.12 -0.45 -32.56
CA VAL A 28 20.72 0.58 -31.60
C VAL A 28 19.82 1.63 -32.25
N LYS A 29 20.14 2.07 -33.46
CA LYS A 29 19.33 3.03 -34.23
C LYS A 29 17.92 2.48 -34.46
N LYS A 30 17.81 1.28 -35.03
CA LYS A 30 16.52 0.59 -35.27
C LYS A 30 15.73 0.37 -33.98
N PHE A 31 16.42 0.05 -32.88
CA PHE A 31 15.78 -0.11 -31.58
C PHE A 31 15.17 1.19 -31.07
N PHE A 32 15.89 2.31 -31.14
CA PHE A 32 15.36 3.60 -30.70
C PHE A 32 14.20 4.09 -31.58
N GLU A 33 14.28 3.93 -32.90
CA GLU A 33 13.16 4.23 -33.81
C GLU A 33 11.90 3.44 -33.41
N PHE A 34 12.07 2.14 -33.14
CA PHE A 34 10.98 1.29 -32.65
C PHE A 34 10.44 1.75 -31.29
N GLU A 35 11.30 1.99 -30.29
CA GLU A 35 10.86 2.38 -28.95
C GLU A 35 10.20 3.75 -28.93
N GLU A 36 10.70 4.72 -29.70
CA GLU A 36 10.10 6.03 -29.89
C GLU A 36 8.70 5.91 -30.50
N TYR A 37 8.57 5.14 -31.59
CA TYR A 37 7.28 4.88 -32.22
C TYR A 37 6.31 4.18 -31.25
N LYS A 38 6.77 3.12 -30.57
CA LYS A 38 5.96 2.35 -29.61
C LYS A 38 5.48 3.24 -28.46
N LEU A 39 6.35 4.05 -27.86
CA LEU A 39 5.99 4.93 -26.75
C LEU A 39 5.05 6.05 -27.19
N LYS A 40 5.22 6.57 -28.42
CA LYS A 40 4.28 7.53 -29.01
C LYS A 40 2.89 6.93 -29.19
N ARG A 41 2.80 5.75 -29.81
CA ARG A 41 1.52 5.12 -30.18
C ARG A 41 0.78 4.49 -29.00
N LYS A 42 1.49 3.79 -28.12
CA LYS A 42 0.89 3.18 -26.92
C LYS A 42 0.15 4.19 -26.04
N GLU A 43 0.59 5.44 -26.11
CA GLU A 43 0.11 6.51 -25.25
C GLU A 43 -0.83 7.48 -25.98
N GLY A 44 -1.13 7.23 -27.27
CA GLY A 44 -2.01 8.06 -28.08
C GLY A 44 -1.48 9.48 -28.34
N LEU A 45 -0.16 9.68 -28.29
CA LEU A 45 0.44 11.01 -28.38
C LEU A 45 0.88 11.37 -29.82
N SER A 46 0.88 12.65 -30.14
CA SER A 46 1.48 13.19 -31.38
C SER A 46 3.01 13.13 -31.35
N GLU A 47 3.60 13.29 -30.16
CA GLU A 47 5.04 13.25 -29.89
C GLU A 47 5.38 12.41 -28.67
N VAL A 48 6.64 11.97 -28.58
CA VAL A 48 7.19 11.40 -27.35
C VAL A 48 7.30 12.51 -26.30
N ASP A 49 6.80 12.26 -25.10
CA ASP A 49 6.81 13.22 -23.99
C ASP A 49 7.99 13.02 -23.01
N GLU A 50 8.15 13.95 -22.08
CA GLU A 50 9.26 13.98 -21.11
C GLU A 50 9.43 12.70 -20.29
N ARG A 51 8.32 12.09 -19.84
CA ARG A 51 8.37 10.84 -19.07
C ARG A 51 8.84 9.66 -19.95
N SER A 52 8.48 9.65 -21.23
CA SER A 52 8.96 8.64 -22.18
C SER A 52 10.44 8.84 -22.51
N TYR A 53 10.90 10.09 -22.68
CA TYR A 53 12.34 10.40 -22.86
C TYR A 53 13.21 9.98 -21.67
N LYS A 54 12.69 10.06 -20.43
CA LYS A 54 13.37 9.49 -19.27
C LYS A 54 13.58 7.98 -19.41
N THR A 55 12.60 7.26 -19.95
CA THR A 55 12.70 5.82 -20.21
C THR A 55 13.73 5.53 -21.30
N LEU A 56 13.66 6.25 -22.42
CA LEU A 56 14.62 6.13 -23.52
C LEU A 56 16.07 6.44 -23.09
N SER A 57 16.26 7.47 -22.27
CA SER A 57 17.55 7.79 -21.65
C SER A 57 18.11 6.65 -20.80
N SER A 58 17.24 5.89 -20.12
CA SER A 58 17.67 4.72 -19.35
C SER A 58 18.19 3.59 -20.24
N TYR A 59 17.62 3.41 -21.44
CA TYR A 59 18.11 2.43 -22.40
C TYR A 59 19.50 2.79 -22.93
N ILE A 60 19.79 4.07 -23.21
CA ILE A 60 21.14 4.50 -23.64
C ILE A 60 22.20 3.99 -22.65
N THR A 61 21.96 4.17 -21.34
CA THR A 61 22.91 3.73 -20.32
C THR A 61 23.06 2.21 -20.30
N ARG A 62 21.96 1.47 -20.41
CA ARG A 62 21.99 0.00 -20.45
C ARG A 62 22.70 -0.54 -21.69
N ILE A 63 22.47 0.08 -22.85
CA ILE A 63 23.10 -0.29 -24.12
C ILE A 63 24.62 -0.10 -24.05
N LYS A 64 25.09 1.03 -23.50
CA LYS A 64 26.52 1.28 -23.29
C LYS A 64 27.15 0.21 -22.40
N ASN A 65 26.49 -0.12 -21.29
CA ASN A 65 26.95 -1.16 -20.38
C ASN A 65 26.98 -2.55 -21.06
N LEU A 66 25.93 -2.92 -21.78
CA LEU A 66 25.88 -4.20 -22.51
C LEU A 66 27.00 -4.31 -23.54
N ASN A 67 27.24 -3.24 -24.32
CA ASN A 67 28.32 -3.23 -25.30
C ASN A 67 29.69 -3.39 -24.63
N GLN A 68 29.89 -2.74 -23.49
CA GLN A 68 31.11 -2.87 -22.70
C GLN A 68 31.29 -4.30 -22.16
N TRP A 69 30.24 -4.90 -21.58
CA TRP A 69 30.32 -6.26 -21.01
C TRP A 69 30.53 -7.35 -22.07
N LEU A 70 30.07 -7.11 -23.28
CA LEU A 70 30.29 -7.98 -24.44
C LEU A 70 31.57 -7.62 -25.20
N ASN A 71 32.44 -6.79 -24.64
CA ASN A 71 33.73 -6.38 -25.21
C ASN A 71 33.60 -5.88 -26.67
N ASN A 72 32.54 -5.12 -26.97
CA ASN A 72 32.25 -4.58 -28.30
C ASN A 72 32.08 -5.64 -29.42
N LYS A 73 31.82 -6.91 -29.05
CA LYS A 73 31.52 -7.98 -30.00
C LYS A 73 30.22 -7.67 -30.77
N THR A 74 30.18 -8.03 -32.04
CA THR A 74 28.98 -7.90 -32.87
C THR A 74 27.85 -8.74 -32.27
N TRP A 75 26.70 -8.13 -31.98
CA TRP A 75 25.61 -8.82 -31.29
C TRP A 75 24.94 -9.91 -32.12
N ALA A 76 24.97 -9.79 -33.45
CA ALA A 76 24.51 -10.84 -34.36
C ALA A 76 25.35 -12.12 -34.27
N ASP A 77 26.63 -11.99 -33.89
CA ASP A 77 27.61 -13.08 -33.84
C ASP A 77 27.74 -13.69 -32.44
N LEU A 78 26.90 -13.29 -31.49
CA LEU A 78 26.88 -13.86 -30.15
C LEU A 78 26.43 -15.32 -30.20
N THR A 79 27.22 -16.18 -29.60
CA THR A 79 26.92 -17.59 -29.35
C THR A 79 26.00 -17.74 -28.13
N GLU A 80 25.49 -18.96 -27.91
CA GLU A 80 24.75 -19.27 -26.69
C GLU A 80 25.63 -19.11 -25.45
N GLU A 81 26.89 -19.54 -25.55
CA GLU A 81 27.88 -19.43 -24.49
C GLU A 81 28.17 -17.97 -24.13
N ASP A 82 28.25 -17.07 -25.11
CA ASP A 82 28.45 -15.64 -24.84
C ASP A 82 27.27 -15.05 -24.02
N ILE A 83 26.04 -15.39 -24.40
CA ILE A 83 24.82 -14.89 -23.76
C ILE A 83 24.68 -15.49 -22.36
N LYS A 84 24.93 -16.80 -22.24
CA LYS A 84 24.92 -17.51 -20.95
C LYS A 84 25.95 -16.92 -20.00
N LYS A 85 27.20 -16.76 -20.46
CA LYS A 85 28.26 -16.13 -19.66
C LYS A 85 27.88 -14.73 -19.20
N LEU A 86 27.29 -13.90 -20.06
CA LEU A 86 26.83 -12.56 -19.67
C LEU A 86 25.79 -12.62 -18.55
N ILE A 87 24.85 -13.56 -18.63
CA ILE A 87 23.80 -13.75 -17.62
C ILE A 87 24.41 -14.27 -16.32
N ASP A 88 25.26 -15.28 -16.37
CA ASP A 88 25.96 -15.85 -15.22
C ASP A 88 26.82 -14.79 -14.52
N ASP A 89 27.61 -14.02 -15.28
CA ASP A 89 28.44 -12.93 -14.75
C ASP A 89 27.60 -11.85 -14.04
N MET A 90 26.37 -11.58 -14.51
CA MET A 90 25.42 -10.69 -13.84
C MET A 90 24.84 -11.33 -12.57
N GLU A 91 24.49 -12.60 -12.62
CA GLU A 91 23.88 -13.33 -11.50
C GLU A 91 24.86 -13.54 -10.35
N ASP A 92 26.10 -13.89 -10.67
CA ASP A 92 27.21 -14.10 -9.73
C ASP A 92 27.77 -12.78 -9.18
N GLY A 93 27.43 -11.65 -9.79
CA GLY A 93 27.90 -10.33 -9.38
C GLY A 93 29.35 -10.04 -9.75
N ILE A 94 29.87 -10.77 -10.74
CA ILE A 94 31.12 -10.46 -11.44
C ILE A 94 30.97 -9.10 -12.14
N ILE A 95 29.83 -8.90 -12.82
CA ILE A 95 29.45 -7.59 -13.37
C ILE A 95 29.01 -6.66 -12.23
N LYS A 96 29.79 -5.59 -12.05
CA LYS A 96 29.62 -4.61 -11.00
C LYS A 96 29.19 -3.26 -11.56
N THR A 97 28.49 -2.50 -10.73
CA THR A 97 28.23 -1.08 -10.96
C THR A 97 29.54 -0.28 -10.98
N LYS A 98 29.50 0.96 -11.46
CA LYS A 98 30.63 1.90 -11.41
C LYS A 98 31.21 2.15 -10.00
N TYR A 99 30.51 1.72 -8.95
CA TYR A 99 30.96 1.82 -7.56
C TYR A 99 31.45 0.47 -7.00
N GLY A 100 31.69 -0.53 -7.86
CA GLY A 100 32.16 -1.86 -7.46
C GLY A 100 31.12 -2.74 -6.78
N LYS A 101 29.85 -2.31 -6.69
CA LYS A 101 28.76 -3.11 -6.08
C LYS A 101 28.08 -4.01 -7.11
N LYS A 102 27.62 -5.18 -6.67
CA LYS A 102 26.76 -6.07 -7.46
C LYS A 102 25.52 -5.32 -7.97
N ILE A 103 25.08 -5.63 -9.19
CA ILE A 103 23.84 -5.08 -9.74
C ILE A 103 22.65 -5.80 -9.08
N GLU A 104 21.92 -5.09 -8.21
CA GLU A 104 20.75 -5.64 -7.52
C GLU A 104 19.56 -5.86 -8.46
N ASP A 105 19.24 -4.88 -9.32
CA ASP A 105 18.13 -4.98 -10.28
C ASP A 105 18.64 -5.27 -11.69
N ARG A 106 18.62 -6.55 -12.06
CA ARG A 106 19.01 -7.06 -13.38
C ARG A 106 17.83 -7.16 -14.35
N SER A 107 16.61 -6.93 -13.87
CA SER A 107 15.39 -7.17 -14.65
C SER A 107 15.28 -6.33 -15.93
N GLY A 108 15.85 -5.12 -15.90
CA GLY A 108 15.93 -4.26 -17.09
C GLY A 108 16.83 -4.83 -18.18
N TYR A 109 17.92 -5.51 -17.81
CA TYR A 109 18.82 -6.17 -18.77
C TYR A 109 18.18 -7.44 -19.31
N HIS A 110 17.61 -8.29 -18.44
CA HIS A 110 16.91 -9.50 -18.87
C HIS A 110 15.80 -9.18 -19.89
N GLN A 111 15.08 -8.07 -19.71
CA GLN A 111 14.07 -7.60 -20.68
C GLN A 111 14.63 -7.14 -22.01
N MET A 112 15.85 -6.60 -22.03
CA MET A 112 16.52 -6.25 -23.27
C MET A 112 17.00 -7.50 -24.02
N LEU A 113 17.60 -8.45 -23.28
CA LEU A 113 18.08 -9.73 -23.80
C LEU A 113 16.93 -10.61 -24.32
N ALA A 114 15.86 -10.74 -23.56
CA ALA A 114 14.68 -11.53 -23.94
C ALA A 114 13.67 -10.77 -24.81
N GLY A 115 13.95 -9.51 -25.17
CA GLY A 115 12.98 -8.60 -25.77
C GLY A 115 13.28 -8.20 -27.21
N LYS A 116 12.63 -7.12 -27.67
CA LYS A 116 12.76 -6.63 -29.05
C LYS A 116 14.19 -6.25 -29.42
N PHE A 117 15.00 -5.76 -28.48
CA PHE A 117 16.36 -5.33 -28.73
C PHE A 117 17.22 -6.47 -29.29
N PHE A 118 17.29 -7.61 -28.59
CA PHE A 118 17.98 -8.81 -29.08
C PHE A 118 17.17 -9.53 -30.18
N GLY A 119 15.87 -9.27 -30.27
CA GLY A 119 15.04 -9.72 -31.39
C GLY A 119 15.46 -9.09 -32.73
N LEU A 120 16.02 -7.87 -32.75
CA LEU A 120 16.54 -7.24 -33.97
C LEU A 120 17.77 -7.97 -34.54
N VAL A 121 18.49 -8.74 -33.70
CA VAL A 121 19.63 -9.57 -34.10
C VAL A 121 19.30 -11.08 -34.04
N LYS A 122 18.02 -11.43 -33.89
CA LYS A 122 17.53 -12.82 -33.79
C LYS A 122 18.18 -13.65 -32.65
N LYS A 123 18.56 -13.02 -31.53
CA LYS A 123 19.17 -13.69 -30.36
C LYS A 123 18.26 -13.74 -29.12
N ASN A 124 17.06 -13.20 -29.18
CA ASN A 124 16.17 -13.13 -28.02
C ASN A 124 15.69 -14.51 -27.53
N HIS A 125 15.54 -15.48 -28.43
CA HIS A 125 15.08 -16.84 -28.08
C HIS A 125 16.10 -17.58 -27.21
N ILE A 126 17.40 -17.42 -27.50
CA ILE A 126 18.51 -17.98 -26.71
C ILE A 126 18.46 -17.44 -25.27
N ALA A 127 18.35 -16.12 -25.12
CA ALA A 127 18.26 -15.50 -23.81
C ALA A 127 16.99 -15.90 -23.04
N GLN A 128 15.85 -16.03 -23.73
CA GLN A 128 14.60 -16.52 -23.11
C GLN A 128 14.78 -17.94 -22.57
N GLN A 129 15.31 -18.85 -23.39
CA GLN A 129 15.55 -20.24 -22.99
C GLN A 129 16.46 -20.34 -21.78
N ILE A 130 17.63 -19.67 -21.78
CA ILE A 130 18.55 -19.67 -20.63
C ILE A 130 17.86 -19.16 -19.35
N ILE A 131 17.12 -18.05 -19.44
CA ILE A 131 16.42 -17.48 -18.28
C ILE A 131 15.36 -18.45 -17.74
N GLU A 132 14.64 -19.13 -18.62
CA GLU A 132 13.60 -20.11 -18.28
C GLU A 132 14.19 -21.39 -17.67
N ASP A 133 15.19 -22.01 -18.34
CA ASP A 133 15.82 -23.27 -17.94
C ASP A 133 16.44 -23.20 -16.54
N PHE A 134 17.13 -22.09 -16.24
CA PHE A 134 17.76 -21.89 -14.95
C PHE A 134 16.85 -21.23 -13.92
N SER A 135 15.56 -21.04 -14.25
CA SER A 135 14.58 -20.34 -13.41
C SER A 135 15.15 -19.03 -12.84
N ILE A 136 15.93 -18.31 -13.66
CA ILE A 136 16.66 -17.14 -13.22
C ILE A 136 15.64 -16.11 -12.77
N LYS A 137 15.65 -15.87 -11.46
CA LYS A 137 14.67 -15.00 -10.80
C LYS A 137 14.84 -13.58 -11.35
N GLY A 138 14.06 -13.23 -12.37
CA GLY A 138 13.95 -11.88 -12.90
C GLY A 138 13.18 -10.97 -11.94
N ARG A 139 12.13 -10.28 -12.44
CA ARG A 139 11.22 -9.46 -11.60
C ARG A 139 10.52 -10.24 -10.48
N GLU A 140 10.71 -11.56 -10.39
CA GLU A 140 10.10 -12.42 -9.38
C GLU A 140 10.56 -12.11 -7.95
N PHE A 141 11.75 -11.52 -7.77
CA PHE A 141 12.18 -10.99 -6.47
C PHE A 141 11.23 -9.92 -5.89
N ASN A 142 10.40 -9.28 -6.73
CA ASN A 142 9.37 -8.33 -6.33
C ASN A 142 7.95 -8.93 -6.27
N LYS A 143 7.79 -10.26 -6.32
CA LYS A 143 6.48 -10.92 -6.14
C LYS A 143 6.09 -11.04 -4.67
N GLN A 144 7.05 -11.01 -3.75
CA GLN A 144 6.73 -11.06 -2.33
C GLN A 144 5.92 -9.82 -1.95
N VAL A 145 4.74 -10.08 -1.39
CA VAL A 145 3.87 -9.03 -0.85
C VAL A 145 4.61 -8.40 0.33
N ARG A 146 4.88 -7.10 0.23
CA ARG A 146 5.48 -6.31 1.30
C ARG A 146 4.49 -5.29 1.79
N PHE A 147 4.25 -5.29 3.10
CA PHE A 147 3.36 -4.35 3.75
C PHE A 147 3.70 -4.23 5.23
N ILE A 148 3.07 -3.28 5.89
CA ILE A 148 3.06 -3.09 7.34
C ILE A 148 1.61 -3.02 7.81
N GLU A 149 1.37 -3.35 9.07
CA GLU A 149 0.07 -3.19 9.70
C GLU A 149 -0.24 -1.73 10.01
N GLU A 150 -1.52 -1.41 10.21
CA GLU A 150 -1.95 -0.06 10.58
C GLU A 150 -1.26 0.42 11.88
N GLU A 151 -1.13 -0.44 12.90
CA GLU A 151 -0.44 -0.10 14.15
C GLU A 151 1.05 0.24 13.91
N GLN A 152 1.71 -0.53 13.04
CA GLN A 152 3.10 -0.28 12.66
C GLN A 152 3.23 1.04 11.87
N PHE A 153 2.27 1.33 11.00
CA PHE A 153 2.20 2.60 10.29
C PHE A 153 2.06 3.78 11.27
N ARG A 154 1.18 3.68 12.27
CA ARG A 154 1.01 4.70 13.32
C ARG A 154 2.31 4.96 14.08
N LYS A 155 3.11 3.92 14.38
CA LYS A 155 4.46 4.06 14.97
C LYS A 155 5.40 4.89 14.09
N ILE A 156 5.39 4.68 12.77
CA ILE A 156 6.19 5.47 11.83
C ILE A 156 5.74 6.94 11.80
N VAL A 157 4.43 7.20 11.74
CA VAL A 157 3.89 8.56 11.73
C VAL A 157 4.25 9.32 13.00
N ASN A 158 4.21 8.65 14.15
CA ASN A 158 4.59 9.24 15.44
C ASN A 158 6.07 9.64 15.51
N CYS A 159 6.94 9.00 14.74
CA CYS A 159 8.35 9.39 14.60
C CYS A 159 8.60 10.52 13.60
N SER A 160 7.57 10.99 12.89
CA SER A 160 7.67 12.11 11.95
C SER A 160 7.54 13.44 12.69
N ILE A 161 8.32 14.45 12.27
CA ILE A 161 8.57 15.64 13.07
C ILE A 161 7.50 16.71 12.81
N THR A 162 7.24 17.01 11.55
CA THR A 162 6.39 18.15 11.18
C THR A 162 5.00 17.69 10.74
N PRO A 163 3.96 18.54 10.88
CA PRO A 163 2.62 18.21 10.41
C PRO A 163 2.57 17.81 8.93
N GLU A 164 3.38 18.43 8.06
CA GLU A 164 3.43 18.08 6.64
C GLU A 164 3.98 16.68 6.39
N GLN A 165 4.97 16.25 7.19
CA GLN A 165 5.51 14.88 7.13
C GLN A 165 4.47 13.86 7.58
N LYS A 166 3.68 14.18 8.60
CA LYS A 166 2.59 13.30 9.06
C LYS A 166 1.45 13.25 8.03
N CYS A 167 1.04 14.40 7.53
CA CYS A 167 0.02 14.55 6.50
C CYS A 167 0.33 13.72 5.24
N ILE A 168 1.54 13.84 4.69
CA ILE A 168 1.91 13.09 3.48
C ILE A 168 1.97 11.58 3.70
N LEU A 169 2.37 11.13 4.89
CA LEU A 169 2.34 9.70 5.23
C LEU A 169 0.90 9.19 5.31
N TRP A 170 0.02 9.94 5.98
CA TRP A 170 -1.42 9.63 6.04
C TRP A 170 -2.04 9.60 4.65
N LEU A 171 -1.81 10.60 3.79
CA LEU A 171 -2.31 10.58 2.41
C LEU A 171 -1.77 9.38 1.61
N CYS A 172 -0.49 9.01 1.77
CA CYS A 172 0.07 7.85 1.07
C CYS A 172 -0.52 6.52 1.55
N PHE A 173 -0.90 6.42 2.82
CA PHE A 173 -1.56 5.25 3.37
C PHE A 173 -3.05 5.28 3.02
N ASP A 174 -3.80 6.28 3.46
CA ASP A 174 -5.24 6.40 3.31
C ASP A 174 -5.70 6.42 1.84
N VAL A 175 -5.31 7.45 1.07
CA VAL A 175 -5.67 7.59 -0.37
C VAL A 175 -4.95 6.56 -1.23
N SER A 176 -3.87 5.96 -0.70
CA SER A 176 -3.13 4.87 -1.34
C SER A 176 -2.57 5.21 -2.72
N GLU A 177 -2.26 6.47 -3.01
CA GLU A 177 -1.70 6.88 -4.29
C GLU A 177 -0.17 6.84 -4.33
N ASN A 178 0.41 6.95 -5.53
CA ASN A 178 1.87 7.04 -5.65
C ASN A 178 2.33 8.35 -5.01
N ILE A 179 3.41 8.31 -4.24
CA ILE A 179 4.00 9.50 -3.60
C ILE A 179 4.27 10.65 -4.57
N SER A 180 4.63 10.37 -5.82
CA SER A 180 4.81 11.42 -6.85
C SER A 180 3.52 12.18 -7.16
N THR A 181 2.38 11.48 -7.12
CA THR A 181 1.04 12.06 -7.32
C THR A 181 0.65 12.86 -6.09
N ILE A 182 0.81 12.30 -4.88
CA ILE A 182 0.53 13.01 -3.62
C ILE A 182 1.34 14.31 -3.49
N LEU A 183 2.63 14.28 -3.84
CA LEU A 183 3.50 15.48 -3.86
C LEU A 183 3.09 16.53 -4.89
N SER A 184 2.28 16.17 -5.89
CA SER A 184 1.79 17.09 -6.92
C SER A 184 0.41 17.66 -6.62
N LEU A 185 -0.22 17.24 -5.52
CA LEU A 185 -1.52 17.75 -5.11
C LEU A 185 -1.43 19.22 -4.67
N GLU A 186 -2.49 19.94 -4.94
CA GLU A 186 -2.69 21.37 -4.74
C GLU A 186 -3.94 21.58 -3.89
N LYS A 187 -4.07 22.75 -3.28
CA LYS A 187 -5.21 23.08 -2.40
C LYS A 187 -6.57 22.77 -3.03
N LYS A 188 -6.75 23.09 -4.32
CA LYS A 188 -8.00 22.85 -5.07
C LYS A 188 -8.36 21.38 -5.25
N ASP A 189 -7.43 20.46 -5.01
CA ASP A 189 -7.69 19.03 -5.12
C ASP A 189 -8.33 18.45 -3.85
N PHE A 190 -8.60 19.28 -2.83
CA PHE A 190 -9.17 18.85 -1.56
C PHE A 190 -10.48 19.60 -1.33
N VAL A 191 -11.59 18.85 -1.24
CA VAL A 191 -12.90 19.38 -0.85
C VAL A 191 -13.24 18.81 0.52
N ARG A 192 -13.48 19.67 1.49
CA ARG A 192 -13.86 19.27 2.85
C ARG A 192 -15.37 19.09 2.91
N GLU A 193 -15.83 17.94 3.38
CA GLU A 193 -17.24 17.57 3.47
C GLU A 193 -17.54 16.98 4.86
N ILE A 194 -18.83 16.80 5.18
CA ILE A 194 -19.27 16.08 6.36
C ILE A 194 -19.98 14.84 5.85
N ASP A 195 -19.52 13.67 6.28
CA ASP A 195 -20.15 12.40 5.93
C ASP A 195 -21.60 12.40 6.46
N PRO A 196 -22.61 12.21 5.58
CA PRO A 196 -24.01 12.27 5.97
C PRO A 196 -24.43 11.12 6.90
N ASP A 197 -23.73 9.98 6.85
CA ASP A 197 -24.07 8.79 7.62
C ASP A 197 -23.41 8.81 9.00
N THR A 198 -22.17 9.29 9.10
CA THR A 198 -21.41 9.30 10.36
C THR A 198 -21.41 10.66 11.06
N GLY A 199 -21.66 11.75 10.34
CA GLY A 199 -21.52 13.12 10.83
C GLY A 199 -20.05 13.54 11.05
N GLU A 200 -19.09 12.72 10.64
CA GLU A 200 -17.66 13.01 10.80
C GLU A 200 -17.14 13.85 9.61
N PRO A 201 -16.19 14.78 9.85
CA PRO A 201 -15.58 15.52 8.77
C PRO A 201 -14.67 14.61 7.95
N GLU A 202 -14.72 14.75 6.62
CA GLU A 202 -13.83 14.06 5.70
C GLU A 202 -13.35 14.96 4.56
N TYR A 203 -12.38 14.49 3.80
CA TYR A 203 -11.92 15.13 2.58
C TYR A 203 -12.14 14.26 1.36
N LEU A 204 -12.76 14.84 0.34
CA LEU A 204 -12.74 14.31 -1.02
C LEU A 204 -11.46 14.77 -1.72
N VAL A 205 -10.57 13.81 -1.99
CA VAL A 205 -9.28 14.05 -2.66
C VAL A 205 -9.42 13.79 -4.16
N ILE A 206 -9.31 14.85 -4.97
CA ILE A 206 -9.47 14.82 -6.41
C ILE A 206 -8.15 14.41 -7.08
N LEU A 207 -8.15 13.25 -7.72
CA LEU A 207 -6.99 12.68 -8.42
C LEU A 207 -7.16 12.85 -9.93
N SER A 208 -6.72 14.01 -10.43
CA SER A 208 -6.82 14.36 -11.84
C SER A 208 -5.82 13.62 -12.73
N LYS A 209 -6.13 13.53 -14.04
CA LYS A 209 -5.38 12.71 -15.00
C LYS A 209 -3.90 13.11 -15.09
N GLU A 210 -3.63 14.41 -15.06
CA GLU A 210 -2.32 15.01 -15.23
C GLU A 210 -1.38 14.71 -14.05
N LYS A 211 -1.94 14.52 -12.85
CA LYS A 211 -1.20 14.18 -11.61
C LYS A 211 -0.98 12.68 -11.48
N LEU A 212 -1.86 11.87 -12.08
CA LEU A 212 -1.80 10.42 -12.01
C LEU A 212 -0.73 9.79 -12.92
N LYS A 213 -0.45 8.52 -12.65
CA LYS A 213 0.25 7.67 -13.62
C LYS A 213 -0.66 7.44 -14.82
N ARG A 214 -0.12 7.50 -16.05
CA ARG A 214 -0.91 7.47 -17.29
C ARG A 214 -1.86 6.28 -17.42
N SER A 215 -1.47 5.12 -16.89
CA SER A 215 -2.29 3.91 -16.91
C SER A 215 -3.49 3.94 -15.94
N ARG A 216 -3.63 4.99 -15.12
CA ARG A 216 -4.71 5.12 -14.13
C ARG A 216 -5.81 6.04 -14.63
N THR A 217 -7.03 5.75 -14.22
CA THR A 217 -8.21 6.59 -14.46
C THR A 217 -8.27 7.73 -13.44
N PRO A 218 -8.69 8.94 -13.85
CA PRO A 218 -9.04 10.01 -12.93
C PRO A 218 -10.17 9.58 -12.01
N ARG A 219 -10.14 10.03 -10.77
CA ARG A 219 -11.15 9.70 -9.75
C ARG A 219 -11.05 10.65 -8.56
N SER A 220 -11.99 10.53 -7.64
CA SER A 220 -11.91 11.14 -6.32
C SER A 220 -11.91 10.04 -5.27
N GLU A 221 -11.27 10.30 -4.13
CA GLU A 221 -11.16 9.36 -3.02
C GLU A 221 -11.46 10.06 -1.70
N ILE A 222 -12.35 9.48 -0.90
CA ILE A 222 -12.59 9.94 0.47
C ILE A 222 -11.46 9.49 1.40
N THR A 223 -11.21 10.28 2.45
CA THR A 223 -10.29 9.95 3.54
C THR A 223 -11.00 9.10 4.59
N ASN A 224 -10.43 7.95 4.97
CA ASN A 224 -11.05 7.03 5.93
C ASN A 224 -10.55 7.22 7.38
N TYR A 225 -9.66 8.18 7.62
CA TYR A 225 -9.00 8.37 8.91
C TYR A 225 -9.13 9.79 9.40
N LYS A 226 -9.58 9.94 10.65
CA LYS A 226 -9.66 11.23 11.36
C LYS A 226 -8.31 11.94 11.35
N GLU A 227 -7.22 11.21 11.53
CA GLU A 227 -5.89 11.77 11.53
C GLU A 227 -5.51 12.37 10.16
N THR A 228 -5.96 11.77 9.05
CA THR A 228 -5.75 12.34 7.72
C THR A 228 -6.41 13.72 7.64
N VAL A 229 -7.65 13.84 8.14
CA VAL A 229 -8.43 15.08 8.15
C VAL A 229 -7.77 16.13 9.06
N GLU A 230 -7.38 15.75 10.28
CA GLU A 230 -6.69 16.64 11.23
C GLU A 230 -5.40 17.22 10.65
N TYR A 231 -4.56 16.37 10.03
CA TYR A 231 -3.31 16.84 9.43
C TYR A 231 -3.55 17.63 8.15
N LEU A 232 -4.62 17.35 7.38
CA LEU A 232 -5.01 18.18 6.24
C LEU A 232 -5.48 19.56 6.71
N ASP A 233 -6.34 19.64 7.73
CA ASP A 233 -6.82 20.91 8.30
C ASP A 233 -5.63 21.78 8.74
N ILE A 234 -4.66 21.21 9.46
CA ILE A 234 -3.44 21.92 9.89
C ILE A 234 -2.61 22.40 8.70
N VAL A 235 -2.34 21.53 7.72
CA VAL A 235 -1.44 21.87 6.60
C VAL A 235 -2.11 22.88 5.66
N LEU A 236 -3.40 22.70 5.35
CA LEU A 236 -4.17 23.60 4.49
C LEU A 236 -4.36 24.99 5.11
N ALA A 237 -4.59 25.08 6.43
CA ALA A 237 -4.67 26.35 7.15
C ALA A 237 -3.31 27.09 7.17
N ASN A 238 -2.20 26.35 7.18
CA ASN A 238 -0.85 26.89 7.20
C ASN A 238 -0.22 27.07 5.82
N LEU A 239 -0.98 26.92 4.73
CA LEU A 239 -0.51 27.22 3.36
C LEU A 239 -0.27 28.72 3.21
N LYS A 240 0.91 29.18 3.62
CA LYS A 240 1.38 30.54 3.37
C LYS A 240 1.85 30.65 1.92
N PRO A 241 1.60 31.78 1.24
CA PRO A 241 2.22 32.04 -0.05
C PRO A 241 3.75 32.02 0.11
N THR A 242 4.42 31.43 -0.88
CA THR A 242 5.82 31.05 -0.75
C THR A 242 6.77 32.23 -0.99
N TYR A 243 6.75 33.24 -0.11
CA TYR A 243 7.65 34.40 -0.19
C TYR A 243 9.08 34.10 0.27
N LYS A 244 9.34 32.93 0.87
CA LYS A 244 10.69 32.56 1.34
C LYS A 244 11.63 32.33 0.16
N GLN A 245 12.74 33.09 0.14
CA GLN A 245 13.85 32.83 -0.76
C GLN A 245 14.53 31.51 -0.40
N VAL A 246 14.95 30.74 -1.41
CA VAL A 246 15.59 29.45 -1.20
C VAL A 246 16.98 29.66 -0.61
N SER A 247 17.28 29.06 0.55
CA SER A 247 18.62 29.10 1.17
C SER A 247 19.66 28.21 0.48
N ASN A 248 19.23 27.43 -0.52
CA ASN A 248 20.11 26.58 -1.30
C ASN A 248 21.06 27.44 -2.16
N LYS A 249 22.36 27.28 -1.96
CA LYS A 249 23.43 27.98 -2.69
C LYS A 249 23.23 27.97 -4.21
N TYR A 250 22.67 26.91 -4.78
CA TYR A 250 22.46 26.75 -6.23
C TYR A 250 21.18 27.40 -6.77
N ILE A 251 20.27 27.87 -5.90
CA ILE A 251 18.96 28.45 -6.26
C ILE A 251 18.77 29.81 -5.53
N ARG A 252 19.86 30.36 -4.98
CA ARG A 252 19.84 31.58 -4.18
C ARG A 252 19.32 32.74 -5.04
N GLY A 253 18.37 33.51 -4.49
CA GLY A 253 17.78 34.67 -5.15
C GLY A 253 16.53 34.42 -6.00
N ARG A 254 16.09 33.17 -6.17
CA ARG A 254 14.82 32.85 -6.82
C ARG A 254 13.70 32.58 -5.81
N LYS A 255 12.47 32.94 -6.14
CA LYS A 255 11.31 32.68 -5.26
C LYS A 255 11.00 31.18 -5.26
N LEU A 256 10.62 30.64 -4.11
CA LEU A 256 10.24 29.23 -4.02
C LEU A 256 9.00 28.93 -4.88
N SER A 257 8.14 29.94 -5.09
CA SER A 257 6.97 29.87 -5.99
C SER A 257 7.32 29.62 -7.46
N GLU A 258 8.50 30.03 -7.93
CA GLU A 258 8.97 29.74 -9.30
C GLU A 258 9.24 28.23 -9.50
N TYR A 259 9.47 27.49 -8.42
CA TYR A 259 9.80 26.06 -8.45
C TYR A 259 8.65 25.16 -7.97
N TYR A 260 7.87 25.66 -7.02
CA TYR A 260 6.75 24.97 -6.42
C TYR A 260 5.55 25.89 -6.54
N ASN A 261 4.59 25.53 -7.42
CA ASN A 261 3.32 26.25 -7.54
C ASN A 261 2.81 26.61 -6.13
N GLU A 262 2.38 27.86 -5.93
CA GLU A 262 2.00 28.40 -4.62
C GLU A 262 0.87 27.59 -3.98
N ASP A 263 0.08 26.91 -4.80
CA ASP A 263 -1.03 26.07 -4.34
C ASP A 263 -0.63 24.65 -3.94
N ARG A 264 0.61 24.20 -4.20
CA ARG A 264 1.03 22.84 -3.83
C ARG A 264 0.96 22.63 -2.33
N LEU A 265 0.34 21.53 -1.92
CA LEU A 265 0.22 21.15 -0.52
C LEU A 265 1.58 20.95 0.14
N PHE A 266 2.52 20.32 -0.57
CA PHE A 266 3.87 20.03 -0.07
C PHE A 266 4.93 20.86 -0.81
N LYS A 267 5.72 21.63 -0.05
CA LYS A 267 6.83 22.45 -0.57
C LYS A 267 8.18 21.72 -0.55
N PHE A 268 8.16 20.41 -0.75
CA PHE A 268 9.38 19.59 -0.81
C PHE A 268 9.26 18.50 -1.89
N GLY A 269 10.41 18.03 -2.37
CA GLY A 269 10.48 17.01 -3.41
C GLY A 269 10.67 15.58 -2.90
N MET A 270 10.64 14.62 -3.83
CA MET A 270 10.74 13.19 -3.55
C MET A 270 11.97 12.79 -2.71
N LYS A 271 13.12 13.44 -2.90
CA LYS A 271 14.33 13.14 -2.10
C LYS A 271 14.18 13.52 -0.64
N ALA A 272 13.52 14.65 -0.35
CA ALA A 272 13.24 15.06 1.01
C ALA A 272 12.21 14.12 1.64
N ALA A 273 11.19 13.73 0.85
CA ALA A 273 10.21 12.72 1.23
C ALA A 273 10.86 11.39 1.66
N ASP A 274 11.74 10.84 0.82
CA ASP A 274 12.46 9.60 1.12
C ASP A 274 13.34 9.76 2.37
N LYS A 275 14.00 10.91 2.54
CA LYS A 275 14.87 11.16 3.68
C LYS A 275 14.11 11.14 5.00
N PHE A 276 12.96 11.81 5.11
CA PHE A 276 12.22 11.80 6.38
C PHE A 276 11.52 10.46 6.63
N LEU A 277 10.97 9.79 5.61
CA LEU A 277 10.39 8.46 5.80
C LEU A 277 11.45 7.49 6.32
N ARG A 278 12.64 7.50 5.70
CA ARG A 278 13.77 6.67 6.14
C ARG A 278 14.11 6.91 7.61
N ARG A 279 14.22 8.18 8.02
CA ARG A 279 14.47 8.55 9.42
C ARG A 279 13.36 8.03 10.34
N ALA A 280 12.09 8.22 9.98
CA ALA A 280 10.96 7.77 10.79
C ALA A 280 10.91 6.24 10.92
N VAL A 281 11.25 5.51 9.85
CA VAL A 281 11.35 4.03 9.84
C VAL A 281 12.54 3.53 10.66
N GLU A 282 13.67 4.24 10.63
CA GLU A 282 14.83 3.93 11.46
C GLU A 282 14.53 4.12 12.95
N LEU A 283 13.87 5.23 13.32
CA LEU A 283 13.49 5.52 14.70
C LEU A 283 12.40 4.59 15.24
N SER A 284 11.40 4.25 14.44
CA SER A 284 10.31 3.35 14.85
C SER A 284 10.70 1.87 14.89
N GLY A 285 11.83 1.49 14.27
CA GLY A 285 12.26 0.10 14.15
C GLY A 285 11.37 -0.77 13.26
N VAL A 286 10.33 -0.20 12.63
CA VAL A 286 9.34 -0.95 11.84
C VAL A 286 9.98 -1.52 10.57
N ARG A 287 9.59 -2.74 10.19
CA ARG A 287 10.01 -3.45 8.99
C ARG A 287 8.81 -4.02 8.26
N CYS A 288 8.91 -4.14 6.93
CA CYS A 288 7.90 -4.80 6.13
C CYS A 288 7.81 -6.28 6.46
N MET A 289 6.60 -6.82 6.45
CA MET A 289 6.36 -8.26 6.47
C MET A 289 6.20 -8.78 5.04
N PRO A 290 6.60 -10.04 4.78
CA PRO A 290 7.32 -10.96 5.68
C PRO A 290 8.85 -10.81 5.66
N GLY A 291 9.43 -10.11 4.69
CA GLY A 291 10.88 -10.15 4.42
C GLY A 291 11.76 -9.31 5.35
N GLY A 292 11.18 -8.53 6.25
CA GLY A 292 11.93 -7.69 7.18
C GLY A 292 12.62 -6.49 6.51
N GLU A 293 12.28 -6.16 5.27
CA GLU A 293 12.91 -5.04 4.56
C GLU A 293 12.48 -3.69 5.14
N ARG A 294 13.29 -2.67 4.87
CA ARG A 294 12.96 -1.30 5.24
C ARG A 294 11.74 -0.82 4.45
N VAL A 295 10.78 -0.22 5.17
CA VAL A 295 9.56 0.37 4.59
C VAL A 295 9.89 1.49 3.61
N THR A 296 9.19 1.51 2.48
CA THR A 296 9.22 2.58 1.47
C THR A 296 7.82 3.13 1.23
N PHE A 297 7.70 4.27 0.54
CA PHE A 297 6.38 4.84 0.19
C PHE A 297 5.50 3.88 -0.63
N LYS A 298 6.12 3.03 -1.46
CA LYS A 298 5.37 2.04 -2.24
C LYS A 298 4.68 1.03 -1.33
N ASP A 299 5.32 0.68 -0.21
CA ASP A 299 4.80 -0.29 0.73
C ASP A 299 3.64 0.29 1.54
N LEU A 300 3.53 1.62 1.73
CA LEU A 300 2.36 2.25 2.36
C LEU A 300 1.07 2.02 1.56
N ARG A 301 1.15 2.16 0.23
CA ARG A 301 0.04 1.85 -0.68
C ARG A 301 -0.36 0.37 -0.62
N SER A 302 0.63 -0.52 -0.58
CA SER A 302 0.39 -1.95 -0.38
C SER A 302 -0.24 -2.26 0.99
N SER A 303 0.14 -1.51 2.02
CA SER A 303 -0.33 -1.67 3.39
C SER A 303 -1.79 -1.26 3.54
N CYS A 304 -2.20 -0.16 2.92
CA CYS A 304 -3.61 0.21 2.93
C CYS A 304 -4.46 -0.79 2.14
N ALA A 305 -3.99 -1.28 0.98
CA ALA A 305 -4.70 -2.36 0.29
C ALA A 305 -4.91 -3.59 1.18
N CYS A 306 -3.89 -4.00 1.94
CA CYS A 306 -4.02 -5.09 2.91
C CYS A 306 -4.98 -4.73 4.06
N ASN A 307 -4.97 -3.49 4.52
CA ASN A 307 -5.82 -3.04 5.61
C ASN A 307 -7.30 -2.99 5.20
N LEU A 308 -7.60 -2.49 4.00
CA LEU A 308 -8.95 -2.47 3.44
C LEU A 308 -9.48 -3.89 3.22
N LEU A 309 -8.65 -4.81 2.71
CA LEU A 309 -9.01 -6.23 2.62
C LEU A 309 -9.38 -6.81 3.99
N LYS A 310 -8.65 -6.46 5.05
CA LYS A 310 -8.97 -6.89 6.43
C LYS A 310 -10.24 -6.26 6.97
N LYS A 311 -10.56 -5.03 6.54
CA LYS A 311 -11.82 -4.34 6.84
C LYS A 311 -13.00 -4.84 6.00
N GLY A 312 -12.79 -5.87 5.16
CA GLY A 312 -13.86 -6.51 4.38
C GLY A 312 -14.16 -5.87 3.03
N TRP A 313 -13.34 -4.92 2.57
CA TRP A 313 -13.49 -4.35 1.24
C TRP A 313 -13.25 -5.41 0.16
N SER A 314 -14.04 -5.36 -0.90
CA SER A 314 -13.89 -6.23 -2.06
C SER A 314 -12.62 -5.90 -2.85
N ILE A 315 -12.18 -6.87 -3.64
CA ILE A 315 -11.03 -6.70 -4.54
C ILE A 315 -11.28 -5.58 -5.55
N ASP A 316 -12.52 -5.45 -6.02
CA ASP A 316 -12.90 -4.47 -7.04
C ASP A 316 -12.91 -3.04 -6.49
N GLU A 317 -13.45 -2.83 -5.27
CA GLU A 317 -13.38 -1.54 -4.58
C GLU A 317 -11.93 -1.12 -4.34
N ILE A 318 -11.07 -2.04 -3.92
CA ILE A 318 -9.65 -1.75 -3.70
C ILE A 318 -8.94 -1.48 -5.03
N ASN A 319 -9.23 -2.24 -6.08
CA ASN A 319 -8.68 -1.97 -7.40
C ASN A 319 -9.11 -0.59 -7.91
N ALA A 320 -10.38 -0.22 -7.75
CA ALA A 320 -10.91 1.10 -8.10
C ALA A 320 -10.19 2.20 -7.30
N ARG A 321 -10.10 2.05 -5.97
CA ARG A 321 -9.39 3.00 -5.08
C ARG A 321 -7.93 3.19 -5.45
N LEU A 322 -7.27 2.12 -5.88
CA LEU A 322 -5.89 2.15 -6.33
C LEU A 322 -5.73 2.64 -7.78
N GLY A 323 -6.81 2.80 -8.55
CA GLY A 323 -6.75 3.08 -9.98
C GLY A 323 -6.08 1.93 -10.77
N HIS A 324 -6.29 0.68 -10.33
CA HIS A 324 -5.97 -0.52 -11.08
C HIS A 324 -7.12 -0.91 -11.99
N THR A 325 -6.83 -1.63 -13.08
CA THR A 325 -7.89 -2.28 -13.86
C THR A 325 -8.51 -3.42 -13.05
N PRO A 326 -9.81 -3.74 -13.22
CA PRO A 326 -10.44 -4.87 -12.53
C PRO A 326 -9.70 -6.20 -12.75
N ALA A 327 -9.16 -6.41 -13.96
CA ALA A 327 -8.36 -7.58 -14.32
C ALA A 327 -6.94 -7.63 -13.68
N SER A 328 -6.57 -6.66 -12.85
CA SER A 328 -5.23 -6.57 -12.24
C SER A 328 -4.99 -7.69 -11.23
N ARG A 329 -4.08 -8.61 -11.57
CA ARG A 329 -3.63 -9.69 -10.67
C ARG A 329 -2.76 -9.21 -9.49
N VAL A 330 -2.53 -7.90 -9.36
CA VAL A 330 -1.68 -7.36 -8.29
C VAL A 330 -2.33 -7.56 -6.92
N ILE A 331 -3.63 -7.26 -6.79
CA ILE A 331 -4.37 -7.43 -5.53
C ILE A 331 -4.54 -8.90 -5.17
N THR A 332 -4.73 -9.77 -6.16
CA THR A 332 -4.79 -11.23 -5.95
C THR A 332 -3.60 -11.76 -5.17
N ARG A 333 -2.40 -11.17 -5.31
CA ARG A 333 -1.22 -11.56 -4.52
C ARG A 333 -1.39 -11.27 -3.03
N TYR A 334 -1.92 -10.09 -2.69
CA TYR A 334 -2.20 -9.70 -1.31
C TYR A 334 -3.31 -10.56 -0.71
N VAL A 335 -4.37 -10.81 -1.47
CA VAL A 335 -5.46 -11.72 -1.06
C VAL A 335 -4.93 -13.11 -0.80
N THR A 336 -4.11 -13.65 -1.70
CA THR A 336 -3.50 -14.98 -1.55
C THR A 336 -2.61 -15.03 -0.31
N TYR A 337 -1.83 -13.97 -0.06
CA TYR A 337 -1.00 -13.91 1.15
C TYR A 337 -1.84 -13.84 2.43
N LEU A 338 -2.87 -12.99 2.48
CA LEU A 338 -3.74 -12.84 3.64
C LEU A 338 -4.62 -14.07 3.88
N SER A 339 -5.04 -14.79 2.83
CA SER A 339 -5.82 -16.02 2.93
C SER A 339 -4.97 -17.24 3.33
N LEU A 340 -3.67 -17.20 3.02
CA LEU A 340 -2.69 -18.20 3.45
C LEU A 340 -2.24 -18.02 4.91
N ASP A 341 -2.74 -17.03 5.65
CA ASP A 341 -2.49 -16.89 7.08
C ASP A 341 -3.18 -18.03 7.86
N ARG A 342 -2.54 -19.22 7.83
CA ARG A 342 -3.01 -20.48 8.44
C ARG A 342 -3.20 -20.36 9.96
N ARG A 343 -2.70 -19.30 10.59
CA ARG A 343 -2.79 -19.09 12.04
C ARG A 343 -4.13 -18.49 12.46
N LYS A 344 -4.87 -17.85 11.56
CA LYS A 344 -6.20 -17.30 11.88
C LYS A 344 -7.29 -18.35 11.62
N PRO A 345 -8.23 -18.54 12.56
CA PRO A 345 -9.38 -19.41 12.32
C PRO A 345 -10.18 -18.87 11.13
N LYS A 346 -10.62 -19.77 10.25
CA LYS A 346 -11.40 -19.40 9.06
C LYS A 346 -12.63 -18.59 9.51
N ALA A 347 -12.96 -17.52 8.79
CA ALA A 347 -14.05 -16.60 9.17
C ALA A 347 -15.38 -17.31 9.47
N LYS A 348 -15.70 -18.39 8.75
CA LYS A 348 -16.88 -19.23 9.02
C LYS A 348 -16.84 -19.89 10.41
N VAL A 349 -15.68 -20.33 10.87
CA VAL A 349 -15.48 -20.89 12.22
C VAL A 349 -15.66 -19.80 13.27
N TYR A 350 -15.10 -18.61 13.02
CA TYR A 350 -15.25 -17.47 13.93
C TYR A 350 -16.71 -16.99 14.04
N GLN A 351 -17.41 -16.81 12.90
CA GLN A 351 -18.82 -16.43 12.88
C GLN A 351 -19.72 -17.51 13.49
N SER A 352 -19.43 -18.79 13.26
CA SER A 352 -20.14 -19.89 13.92
C SER A 352 -19.95 -19.85 15.43
N ASN A 353 -18.74 -19.50 15.91
CA ASN A 353 -18.46 -19.36 17.34
C ASN A 353 -19.16 -18.12 17.93
N LEU A 354 -19.20 -16.99 17.20
CA LEU A 354 -19.92 -15.79 17.62
C LEU A 354 -21.42 -16.05 17.74
N ARG A 355 -22.05 -16.66 16.72
CA ARG A 355 -23.48 -17.02 16.79
C ARG A 355 -23.77 -17.96 17.95
N LYS A 356 -22.87 -18.90 18.23
CA LYS A 356 -23.00 -19.79 19.38
C LYS A 356 -22.94 -19.02 20.70
N LEU A 357 -21.99 -18.09 20.84
CA LEU A 357 -21.87 -17.22 22.01
C LEU A 357 -23.09 -16.32 22.19
N GLU A 358 -23.63 -15.74 21.11
CA GLU A 358 -24.86 -14.96 21.14
C GLU A 358 -26.04 -15.81 21.63
N THR A 359 -26.17 -17.03 21.11
CA THR A 359 -27.22 -17.99 21.52
C THR A 359 -27.07 -18.38 23.00
N ASP A 360 -25.85 -18.64 23.46
CA ASP A 360 -25.57 -19.03 24.85
C ASP A 360 -25.82 -17.86 25.82
N LEU A 361 -25.48 -16.63 25.40
CA LEU A 361 -25.76 -15.41 26.17
C LEU A 361 -27.27 -15.18 26.31
N GLU A 362 -28.04 -15.41 25.24
CA GLU A 362 -29.49 -15.28 25.26
C GLU A 362 -30.14 -16.31 26.20
N LYS A 363 -29.69 -17.57 26.14
CA LYS A 363 -30.09 -18.61 27.10
C LYS A 363 -29.76 -18.24 28.55
N GLN A 364 -28.58 -17.68 28.81
CA GLN A 364 -28.23 -17.22 30.16
C GLN A 364 -29.14 -16.09 30.64
N LYS A 365 -29.53 -15.15 29.76
CA LYS A 365 -30.48 -14.09 30.11
C LYS A 365 -31.85 -14.65 30.46
N GLU A 366 -32.36 -15.63 29.72
CA GLU A 366 -33.62 -16.30 30.02
C GLU A 366 -33.56 -17.07 31.35
N LEU A 367 -32.47 -17.80 31.59
CA LEU A 367 -32.26 -18.56 32.82
C LEU A 367 -32.20 -17.63 34.04
N ASN A 368 -31.50 -16.50 33.92
CA ASN A 368 -31.46 -15.47 34.96
C ASN A 368 -32.85 -14.85 35.22
N LYS A 369 -33.66 -14.61 34.18
CA LYS A 369 -35.06 -14.16 34.36
C LYS A 369 -35.89 -15.17 35.13
N LEU A 370 -35.78 -16.46 34.81
CA LEU A 370 -36.49 -17.52 35.52
C LEU A 370 -36.03 -17.65 36.98
N GLN A 371 -34.74 -17.52 37.24
CA GLN A 371 -34.21 -17.53 38.62
C GLN A 371 -34.70 -16.33 39.44
N LEU A 372 -34.72 -15.13 38.85
CA LEU A 372 -35.29 -13.94 39.48
C LEU A 372 -36.77 -14.16 39.81
N LEU A 373 -37.56 -14.70 38.88
CA LEU A 373 -38.97 -14.97 39.10
C LEU A 373 -39.19 -16.01 40.23
N ARG A 374 -38.37 -17.07 40.27
CA ARG A 374 -38.39 -18.07 41.35
C ARG A 374 -38.05 -17.44 42.70
N PHE A 375 -37.05 -16.56 42.72
CA PHE A 375 -36.65 -15.84 43.92
C PHE A 375 -37.76 -14.91 44.43
N GLU A 376 -38.43 -14.18 43.53
CA GLU A 376 -39.57 -13.33 43.87
C GLU A 376 -40.74 -14.14 44.44
N ASN A 377 -41.04 -15.31 43.87
CA ASN A 377 -42.09 -16.20 44.38
C ASN A 377 -41.75 -16.75 45.77
N LEU A 378 -40.52 -17.24 45.96
CA LEU A 378 -40.05 -17.70 47.27
C LEU A 378 -40.09 -16.59 48.32
N LYS A 379 -39.75 -15.36 47.93
CA LYS A 379 -39.84 -14.20 48.82
C LYS A 379 -41.29 -13.90 49.20
N LYS A 380 -42.22 -13.94 48.24
CA LYS A 380 -43.66 -13.78 48.52
C LYS A 380 -44.18 -14.86 49.46
N GLU A 381 -43.80 -16.12 49.25
CA GLU A 381 -44.16 -17.23 50.15
C GLU A 381 -43.58 -17.04 51.56
N GLN A 382 -42.31 -16.61 51.66
CA GLN A 382 -41.70 -16.29 52.96
C GLN A 382 -42.41 -15.13 53.66
N ASP A 383 -42.79 -14.09 52.93
CA ASP A 383 -43.51 -12.94 53.48
C ASP A 383 -44.92 -13.36 53.92
N GLN A 384 -45.62 -14.19 53.14
CA GLN A 384 -46.91 -14.79 53.52
C GLN A 384 -46.80 -15.63 54.79
N MET A 385 -45.83 -16.55 54.85
CA MET A 385 -45.59 -17.35 56.06
C MET A 385 -45.26 -16.47 57.27
N ARG A 386 -44.48 -15.39 57.10
CA ARG A 386 -44.19 -14.43 58.17
C ARG A 386 -45.44 -13.72 58.66
N ASP A 387 -46.31 -13.31 57.75
CA ASP A 387 -47.55 -12.62 58.09
C ASP A 387 -48.56 -13.57 58.76
N GLU A 388 -48.68 -14.81 58.28
CA GLU A 388 -49.46 -15.86 58.93
C GLU A 388 -48.94 -16.16 60.34
N LEU A 389 -47.62 -16.28 60.51
CA LEU A 389 -46.99 -16.50 61.81
C LEU A 389 -47.23 -15.32 62.77
N LYS A 390 -47.14 -14.07 62.27
CA LYS A 390 -47.49 -12.89 63.08
C LYS A 390 -48.96 -12.91 63.50
N LEU A 391 -49.87 -13.24 62.58
CA LEU A 391 -51.30 -13.34 62.87
C LEU A 391 -51.57 -14.42 63.92
N PHE A 392 -50.91 -15.57 63.79
CA PHE A 392 -50.98 -16.68 64.75
C PHE A 392 -50.46 -16.28 66.13
N MET A 393 -49.29 -15.63 66.19
CA MET A 393 -48.67 -15.15 67.44
C MET A 393 -49.47 -14.00 68.09
N GLY A 394 -50.29 -13.29 67.32
CA GLY A 394 -51.19 -12.24 67.81
C GLY A 394 -52.49 -12.77 68.45
N LYS A 395 -52.79 -14.07 68.32
CA LYS A 395 -53.98 -14.68 68.94
C LYS A 395 -53.81 -14.85 70.45
N SER A 396 -54.91 -14.78 71.18
CA SER A 396 -54.93 -14.99 72.63
C SER A 396 -54.61 -16.45 73.00
N LYS A 397 -54.09 -16.66 74.21
CA LYS A 397 -53.75 -18.02 74.72
C LYS A 397 -54.94 -18.99 74.66
N THR A 398 -56.15 -18.49 74.87
CA THR A 398 -57.41 -19.24 74.78
C THR A 398 -57.72 -19.70 73.35
N GLU A 399 -57.57 -18.83 72.34
CA GLU A 399 -57.80 -19.19 70.92
C GLU A 399 -56.76 -20.18 70.40
N LEU A 400 -55.51 -20.06 70.85
CA LEU A 400 -54.44 -20.99 70.50
C LEU A 400 -54.69 -22.40 71.07
N LEU A 401 -55.22 -22.49 72.29
CA LEU A 401 -55.58 -23.77 72.92
C LEU A 401 -56.75 -24.46 72.21
N GLU A 402 -57.68 -23.70 71.65
CA GLU A 402 -58.83 -24.22 70.91
C GLU A 402 -58.40 -24.76 69.53
N MET A 403 -57.53 -24.02 68.82
CA MET A 403 -56.93 -24.50 67.57
C MET A 403 -56.09 -25.78 67.75
N LEU A 404 -55.32 -25.89 68.83
CA LEU A 404 -54.52 -27.09 69.12
C LEU A 404 -55.39 -28.32 69.42
N LYS A 405 -56.59 -28.14 70.01
CA LYS A 405 -57.55 -29.24 70.21
C LYS A 405 -58.10 -29.78 68.89
N ASP A 406 -58.29 -28.93 67.89
CA ASP A 406 -58.78 -29.36 66.58
C ASP A 406 -57.70 -30.04 65.73
N VAL A 407 -56.43 -29.66 65.88
CA VAL A 407 -55.30 -30.40 65.29
C VAL A 407 -55.15 -31.79 65.93
N GLY A 408 -55.30 -31.91 67.25
CA GLY A 408 -55.24 -33.21 67.93
C GLY A 408 -56.35 -34.18 67.51
N LYS A 409 -57.53 -33.69 67.10
CA LYS A 409 -58.61 -34.52 66.56
C LYS A 409 -58.36 -35.02 65.13
N LEU A 410 -57.46 -34.37 64.39
CA LEU A 410 -57.09 -34.76 63.03
C LEU A 410 -56.01 -35.86 63.01
N GLU A 411 -55.22 -36.01 64.07
CA GLU A 411 -54.24 -37.12 64.20
C GLU A 411 -54.88 -38.43 64.67
N GLU A 412 -56.11 -38.41 65.19
CA GLU A 412 -56.88 -39.62 65.57
C GLU A 412 -57.77 -40.18 64.43
N LYS A 413 -57.69 -39.60 63.23
CA LYS A 413 -58.29 -40.12 61.98
C LYS A 413 -57.19 -40.52 61.01
#